data_AF-W1YM63-F1
#
_entry.id   AF-W1YM63-F1
#
_cell.length_a   1.000
_cell.length_b   1.000
_cell.length_c   1.000
_cell.angle_alpha   90.00
_cell.angle_beta   90.00
_cell.angle_gamma   90.00
#
_symmetry.space_group_name_H-M   'P 1'
#
loop_
_entity.id
_entity.type
_entity.pdbx_description
1 polymer ?
#
loop_
_entity_poly.entity_id
_entity_poly.type
_entity_poly.pdbx_seq_one_letter_code
_entity_poly.pdbx_strand_id
1 'polypeptide(L)' 'WSNPERSKQLLAEDGWKDTDGDGILDKDGKPLTFDFVVYNSRAELPLYAEAVQADLKKVGIDMKIKTVDYNLIDKMGQ' A
#
# COMPACT_ATOMS: atom_id res chain seq x y z
N TRP A 1 15.48 -9.08 -4.16
CA TRP A 1 15.36 -7.64 -3.90
C TRP A 1 14.16 -7.35 -2.99
N SER A 2 13.13 -8.20 -2.95
CA SER A 2 12.21 -8.25 -1.81
C SER A 2 12.66 -9.31 -0.79
N ASN A 3 12.60 -8.98 0.51
CA ASN A 3 12.71 -9.93 1.62
C ASN A 3 11.42 -9.80 2.47
N PRO A 4 10.35 -10.56 2.11
CA PRO A 4 9.06 -10.47 2.78
C PRO A 4 9.15 -10.78 4.28
N GLU A 5 10.00 -11.74 4.65
CA GLU A 5 10.18 -12.14 6.05
C GLU A 5 10.82 -11.02 6.87
N ARG A 6 11.84 -10.33 6.33
CA ARG A 6 12.40 -9.16 7.03
C ARG A 6 11.40 -8.02 7.13
N SER A 7 10.52 -7.85 6.13
CA SER A 7 9.48 -6.82 6.15
C SER A 7 8.45 -7.10 7.25
N LYS A 8 7.97 -8.35 7.34
CA LYS A 8 7.07 -8.80 8.42
C LYS A 8 7.69 -8.60 9.80
N GLN A 9 8.98 -8.91 9.96
CA GLN A 9 9.70 -8.68 11.21
C GLN A 9 9.70 -7.21 11.61
N LEU A 10 10.07 -6.30 10.70
CA LEU A 10 10.09 -4.86 10.99
C LEU A 10 8.71 -4.32 11.35
N LEU A 11 7.67 -4.77 10.65
CA LEU A 11 6.28 -4.39 10.96
C LEU A 11 5.86 -4.88 12.35
N ALA A 12 6.19 -6.14 12.70
CA ALA A 12 5.92 -6.69 14.02
C ALA A 12 6.73 -6.00 15.13
N GLU A 13 8.01 -5.65 14.88
CA GLU A 13 8.87 -4.87 15.79
C GLU A 13 8.25 -3.50 16.11
N ASP A 14 7.54 -2.87 15.15
CA ASP A 14 6.79 -1.62 15.34
C ASP A 14 5.36 -1.85 15.88
N GLY A 15 4.96 -3.08 16.18
CA GLY A 15 3.68 -3.41 16.82
C GLY A 15 2.51 -3.63 15.87
N TRP A 16 2.76 -3.75 14.56
CA TRP A 16 1.74 -4.16 13.59
C TRP A 16 1.50 -5.67 13.64
N LYS A 17 0.24 -6.07 13.72
CA LYS A 17 -0.18 -7.48 13.75
C LYS A 17 -1.60 -7.61 13.22
N ASP A 18 -1.89 -8.68 12.52
CA ASP A 18 -3.27 -9.01 12.16
C ASP A 18 -4.03 -9.41 13.43
N THR A 19 -5.03 -8.60 13.82
CA THR A 19 -5.80 -8.79 15.06
C THR A 19 -7.18 -9.41 14.87
N ASP A 20 -7.67 -9.47 13.64
CA ASP A 20 -9.02 -9.95 13.31
C ASP A 20 -9.03 -11.15 12.33
N GLY A 21 -7.86 -11.54 11.81
CA GLY A 21 -7.67 -12.68 10.92
C GLY A 21 -8.02 -12.41 9.46
N ASP A 22 -8.16 -11.14 9.05
CA ASP A 22 -8.48 -10.78 7.66
C ASP A 22 -7.24 -10.77 6.72
N GLY A 23 -6.04 -10.95 7.29
CA GLY A 23 -4.77 -10.96 6.58
C GLY A 23 -4.14 -9.58 6.39
N ILE A 24 -4.72 -8.51 6.92
CA ILE A 24 -4.19 -7.15 6.97
C ILE A 24 -3.69 -6.87 8.39
N LEU A 25 -2.59 -6.12 8.50
CA LEU A 25 -2.03 -5.78 9.80
C LEU A 25 -2.81 -4.64 10.44
N ASP A 26 -3.01 -4.71 11.74
CA ASP A 26 -3.59 -3.66 12.56
C ASP A 26 -2.57 -3.06 13.53
N LYS A 27 -2.80 -1.80 13.87
CA LYS A 27 -2.18 -1.11 15.00
C LYS A 27 -3.20 -0.15 15.62
N ASP A 28 -3.36 -0.22 16.94
CA ASP A 28 -4.32 0.59 17.70
C ASP A 28 -5.77 0.49 17.17
N GLY A 29 -6.17 -0.70 16.74
CA GLY A 29 -7.51 -0.98 16.19
C GLY A 29 -7.75 -0.39 14.80
N LYS A 30 -6.70 -0.02 14.08
CA LYS A 30 -6.76 0.51 12.71
C LYS A 30 -5.98 -0.40 11.75
N PRO A 31 -6.57 -0.76 10.59
CA PRO A 31 -5.87 -1.54 9.58
C PRO A 31 -4.80 -0.71 8.87
N LEU A 32 -3.72 -1.36 8.44
CA LEU A 32 -2.63 -0.79 7.67
C LEU A 32 -3.06 -0.62 6.21
N THR A 33 -3.84 0.44 5.98
CA THR A 33 -4.38 0.81 4.68
C THR A 33 -3.93 2.22 4.27
N PHE A 34 -3.62 2.42 2.99
CA PHE A 34 -3.31 3.75 2.46
C PHE A 34 -3.65 3.86 0.97
N ASP A 35 -3.89 5.09 0.51
CA ASP A 35 -4.11 5.39 -0.90
C ASP A 35 -2.77 5.62 -1.63
N PHE A 36 -2.58 4.93 -2.75
CA PHE A 36 -1.44 5.09 -3.65
C PHE A 36 -1.91 5.75 -4.95
N VAL A 37 -1.57 7.03 -5.09
CA VAL A 37 -2.07 7.86 -6.19
C VAL A 37 -1.18 7.73 -7.42
N VAL A 38 -1.76 7.38 -8.56
CA VAL A 38 -1.10 7.33 -9.87
C VAL A 38 -1.83 8.21 -10.87
N TYR A 39 -1.11 8.81 -11.81
CA TYR A 39 -1.70 9.57 -12.91
C TYR A 39 -1.85 8.72 -14.16
N ASN A 40 -2.93 8.97 -14.91
CA ASN A 40 -3.26 8.25 -16.13
C ASN A 40 -2.48 8.70 -17.39
N SER A 41 -1.67 9.77 -17.31
CA SER A 41 -0.88 10.24 -18.47
C SER A 41 0.26 9.30 -18.87
N ARG A 42 0.57 8.31 -18.02
CA ARG A 42 1.51 7.22 -18.27
C ARG A 42 0.81 5.88 -18.09
N ALA A 43 0.60 5.16 -19.20
CA ALA A 43 -0.13 3.90 -19.22
C ALA A 43 0.58 2.77 -18.44
N GLU A 44 1.88 2.89 -18.20
CA GLU A 44 2.69 1.92 -17.45
C GLU A 44 2.50 1.99 -15.93
N LEU A 45 2.07 3.14 -15.39
CA LEU A 45 2.02 3.35 -13.94
C LEU A 45 0.99 2.48 -13.21
N PRO A 46 -0.24 2.27 -13.72
CA PRO A 46 -1.19 1.35 -13.10
C PRO A 46 -0.62 -0.07 -12.99
N LEU A 47 0.07 -0.56 -14.02
CA LEU A 47 0.67 -1.90 -14.00
C LEU A 47 1.75 -2.02 -12.91
N TYR A 48 2.59 -1.02 -12.73
CA TYR A 48 3.59 -1.02 -11.65
C TYR A 48 2.93 -0.92 -10.27
N ALA A 49 1.88 -0.11 -10.14
CA ALA A 49 1.13 0.01 -8.90
C ALA A 49 0.46 -1.32 -8.51
N GLU A 50 -0.10 -2.05 -9.47
CA GLU A 50 -0.67 -3.39 -9.25
C GLU A 50 0.39 -4.40 -8.79
N ALA A 51 1.60 -4.35 -9.37
CA ALA A 51 2.70 -5.20 -8.93
C ALA A 51 3.13 -4.90 -7.49
N VAL A 52 3.22 -3.62 -7.12
CA VAL A 52 3.51 -3.19 -5.75
C VAL A 52 2.38 -3.60 -4.80
N GLN A 53 1.11 -3.44 -5.20
CA GLN A 53 -0.05 -3.86 -4.41
C GLN A 53 0.00 -5.35 -4.09
N ALA A 54 0.32 -6.17 -5.09
CA ALA A 54 0.41 -7.62 -4.93
C ALA A 54 1.54 -8.03 -3.98
N ASP A 55 2.68 -7.33 -4.00
CA ASP A 55 3.79 -7.58 -3.08
C ASP A 55 3.50 -7.12 -1.65
N LEU A 56 2.87 -5.95 -1.48
CA LEU A 56 2.45 -5.43 -0.17
C LEU A 56 1.40 -6.31 0.50
N LYS A 57 0.47 -6.88 -0.27
CA LYS A 57 -0.53 -7.82 0.26
C LYS A 57 0.11 -9.06 0.91
N LYS A 58 1.26 -9.54 0.41
CA LYS A 58 1.98 -10.69 0.98
C LYS A 58 2.53 -10.44 2.39
N VAL A 59 2.60 -9.18 2.80
CA VAL A 59 3.08 -8.76 4.13
C VAL A 59 1.98 -8.06 4.93
N GLY A 60 0.72 -8.19 4.52
CA GLY A 60 -0.45 -7.71 5.26
C GLY A 60 -0.70 -6.20 5.16
N ILE A 61 -0.37 -5.59 4.02
CA ILE A 61 -0.60 -4.16 3.77
C ILE A 61 -1.67 -4.00 2.69
N ASP A 62 -2.72 -3.22 2.99
CA ASP A 62 -3.80 -2.88 2.05
C ASP A 62 -3.52 -1.56 1.31
N MET A 63 -2.86 -1.65 0.17
CA MET A 63 -2.63 -0.48 -0.70
C MET A 63 -3.80 -0.28 -1.67
N LYS A 64 -4.44 0.89 -1.62
CA LYS A 64 -5.55 1.27 -2.51
C LYS A 64 -5.07 2.15 -3.65
N ILE A 65 -5.05 1.63 -4.87
CA ILE A 65 -4.65 2.42 -6.03
C ILE A 65 -5.73 3.45 -6.36
N LYS A 66 -5.34 4.72 -6.46
CA LYS A 66 -6.19 5.84 -6.87
C LYS A 66 -5.65 6.44 -8.16
N THR A 67 -6.35 6.24 -9.26
CA THR A 67 -5.99 6.90 -10.53
C THR A 67 -6.63 8.27 -10.58
N VAL A 68 -5.83 9.29 -10.86
CA VAL A 68 -6.28 10.67 -11.01
C VAL A 68 -5.82 11.23 -12.35
N ASP A 69 -6.56 12.22 -12.86
CA ASP A 69 -6.11 13.02 -14.00
C ASP A 69 -4.90 13.86 -13.54
N TYR A 70 -3.85 13.91 -14.37
CA TYR A 70 -2.65 14.68 -14.06
C TYR A 70 -2.96 16.15 -13.73
N ASN A 71 -3.97 16.74 -14.39
CA ASN A 71 -4.40 18.12 -14.15
C ASN A 71 -4.99 18.35 -12.74
N LEU A 72 -5.34 17.27 -12.03
CA LEU A 72 -5.87 17.31 -10.66
C LEU A 72 -4.79 17.05 -9.60
N ILE A 73 -3.67 16.38 -9.95
CA ILE A 73 -2.56 16.13 -9.01
C ILE A 73 -1.94 17.45 -8.53
N ASP A 74 -1.74 18.39 -9.45
CA ASP A 74 -1.11 19.69 -9.13
C ASP A 74 -1.86 20.45 -8.02
N LYS A 75 -3.17 20.24 -7.90
CA LYS A 75 -4.02 20.87 -6.88
C LYS A 75 -4.05 20.14 -5.53
N MET A 76 -3.63 18.87 -5.47
CA MET A 76 -3.62 18.09 -4.23
C MET A 76 -2.37 18.36 -3.37
N GLY A 77 -1.32 18.95 -3.95
CA GLY A 77 -0.09 19.32 -3.25
C GLY A 77 -0.08 20.71 -2.62
N GLN A 78 -1.17 21.48 -2.76
CA GLN A 78 -1.41 22.77 -2.09
C GLN A 78 -2.34 22.60 -0.90
#